data_AF-A0A6H5KL69-F1
#
_entry.id   AF-A0A6H5KL69-F1
#
_cell.length_a   1.000
_cell.length_b   1.000
_cell.length_c   1.000
_cell.angle_alpha   90.00
_cell.angle_beta   90.00
_cell.angle_gamma   90.00
#
_symmetry.space_group_name_H-M   'P 1'
#
loop_
_entity.id
_entity.type
_entity.pdbx_description
1 polymer ?
#
loop_
_entity_poly.entity_id
_entity_poly.type
_entity_poly.pdbx_seq_one_letter_code
_entity_poly.pdbx_strand_id
1 'polypeptide(L)' 'MFVIKRDGRKETVSFDKITARISHLCYGLDPTYVEPTLIAQKVISGVYPGVTTSELDELAAQTAAYQATQHREHECVV' A
#
# COMPACT_ATOMS: atom_id res chain seq x y z
N MET A 1 13.58 -4.89 -9.27
CA MET A 1 12.16 -5.29 -9.23
C MET A 1 11.37 -4.45 -10.22
N PHE A 2 10.43 -5.03 -10.95
CA PHE A 2 9.70 -4.35 -12.03
C PHE A 2 8.21 -4.63 -11.92
N VAL A 3 7.39 -3.61 -12.17
CA VAL A 3 5.93 -3.68 -12.28
C VAL A 3 5.54 -3.68 -13.75
N ILE A 4 4.54 -4.49 -14.08
CA ILE A 4 3.94 -4.52 -15.41
C ILE A 4 2.67 -3.65 -15.38
N LYS A 5 2.67 -2.60 -16.19
CA LYS A 5 1.47 -1.77 -16.39
C LYS A 5 0.45 -2.53 -17.24
N ARG A 6 -0.81 -2.08 -17.21
CA ARG A 6 -1.89 -2.66 -18.03
C ARG A 6 -1.62 -2.61 -19.54
N ASP A 7 -0.74 -1.71 -19.97
CA ASP A 7 -0.28 -1.59 -21.35
C ASP A 7 0.87 -2.55 -21.71
N GLY A 8 1.30 -3.42 -20.77
CA GLY A 8 2.41 -4.34 -20.93
C GLY A 8 3.80 -3.71 -20.74
N ARG A 9 3.89 -2.40 -20.47
CA ARG A 9 5.17 -1.75 -20.21
C ARG A 9 5.71 -2.14 -18.84
N LYS A 10 7.02 -2.39 -18.80
CA LYS A 10 7.75 -2.66 -17.56
C LYS A 10 8.27 -1.34 -17.02
N GLU A 11 7.88 -1.02 -15.80
CA GLU A 11 8.46 0.10 -15.06
C GLU A 11 9.26 -0.43 -13.89
N THR A 12 10.39 0.21 -13.61
CA THR A 12 11.17 -0.06 -12.41
C THR A 12 10.38 0.36 -11.18
N VAL A 13 10.24 -0.57 -10.23
CA VAL A 13 9.66 -0.28 -8.94
C VAL A 13 10.64 0.60 -8.16
N SER A 14 10.19 1.79 -7.79
CA SER A 14 10.92 2.68 -6.89
C SER A 14 10.14 2.81 -5.59
N PHE A 15 10.83 2.66 -4.46
CA PHE A 15 10.23 2.74 -3.13
C PHE A 15 9.50 4.07 -2.94
N ASP A 16 10.14 5.17 -3.35
CA ASP A 16 9.63 6.54 -3.25
C ASP A 16 8.27 6.71 -3.94
N LYS A 17 8.13 6.13 -5.14
CA LYS A 17 6.86 6.17 -5.89
C LYS A 17 5.74 5.38 -5.22
N ILE A 18 6.07 4.24 -4.59
CA ILE A 18 5.08 3.43 -3.87
C ILE A 18 4.62 4.17 -2.62
N THR A 19 5.56 4.69 -1.83
CA THR A 19 5.26 5.43 -0.60
C THR A 19 4.43 6.67 -0.89
N ALA A 20 4.76 7.43 -1.95
CA ALA A 20 3.95 8.59 -2.36
C ALA A 20 2.52 8.21 -2.75
N ARG A 21 2.35 7.10 -3.47
CA ARG A 21 1.04 6.59 -3.90
C ARG A 21 0.20 6.11 -2.73
N ILE A 22 0.82 5.41 -1.77
CA ILE A 22 0.16 4.99 -0.52
C ILE A 22 -0.18 6.21 0.34
N SER A 23 0.72 7.18 0.46
CA SER A 23 0.45 8.43 1.19
C SER A 23 -0.75 9.17 0.62
N HIS A 24 -0.93 9.17 -0.71
CA HIS A 24 -2.11 9.73 -1.35
C HIS A 24 -3.40 8.92 -1.09
N LEU A 25 -3.31 7.60 -0.96
CA LEU A 25 -4.45 6.75 -0.54
C LEU A 25 -4.81 6.95 0.93
N CYS A 26 -3.81 7.26 1.76
CA CYS A 26 -3.98 7.58 3.17
C CYS A 26 -4.31 9.06 3.42
N TYR A 27 -4.55 9.85 2.37
CA TYR A 27 -4.85 11.27 2.50
C TYR A 27 -6.19 11.47 3.23
N GLY A 28 -6.14 12.07 4.42
CA GLY A 28 -7.30 12.27 5.30
C GLY A 28 -7.49 11.19 6.37
N LEU A 29 -6.63 10.16 6.38
CA LEU A 29 -6.48 9.27 7.55
C LEU A 29 -5.50 9.93 8.53
N ASP A 30 -5.74 9.69 9.82
CA ASP A 30 -4.90 10.26 10.87
C ASP A 30 -3.47 9.67 10.79
N PRO A 31 -2.46 10.52 10.56
CA PRO A 31 -1.07 10.08 10.37
C PRO A 31 -0.47 9.45 11.63
N THR A 32 -1.09 9.66 12.80
CA THR A 32 -0.68 9.03 14.07
C THR A 32 -0.93 7.52 14.06
N TYR A 33 -1.89 7.06 13.26
CA TYR A 33 -2.37 5.68 13.23
C TYR A 33 -2.08 5.00 11.89
N VAL A 34 -2.10 5.75 10.79
CA VAL A 34 -1.83 5.22 9.45
C VAL A 34 -0.48 5.73 8.95
N GLU A 35 0.54 4.89 9.14
CA GLU A 35 1.90 5.15 8.67
C GLU A 35 2.12 4.58 7.25
N PRO A 36 2.15 5.43 6.20
CA PRO A 36 2.32 4.97 4.82
C PRO A 36 3.65 4.25 4.60
N THR A 37 4.68 4.60 5.38
CA THR A 37 6.01 3.97 5.32
C THR A 37 5.96 2.49 5.73
N LEU A 38 5.19 2.17 6.78
CA LEU A 38 5.01 0.79 7.25
C LEU A 38 4.20 -0.03 6.26
N ILE A 39 3.16 0.56 5.67
CA ILE A 39 2.35 -0.10 4.63
C ILE A 39 3.22 -0.38 3.40
N ALA A 40 4.04 0.58 2.96
CA ALA A 40 4.94 0.41 1.83
C ALA A 40 5.94 -0.74 2.04
N GLN A 41 6.54 -0.85 3.24
CA GLN A 41 7.43 -1.97 3.57
C GLN A 41 6.73 -3.33 3.51
N LYS A 42 5.52 -3.44 4.07
CA LYS A 42 4.73 -4.68 4.04
C LYS A 42 4.36 -5.07 2.61
N VAL A 43 3.90 -4.09 1.81
CA VAL A 43 3.58 -4.30 0.40
C VAL A 43 4.82 -4.81 -0.33
N ILE A 44 5.96 -4.12 -0.24
CA ILE A 44 7.18 -4.51 -0.97
C ILE A 44 7.70 -5.90 -0.58
N SER A 45 7.55 -6.28 0.68
CA SER A 45 7.93 -7.63 1.14
C SER A 45 7.04 -8.73 0.54
N GLY A 46 5.77 -8.42 0.23
CA GLY A 46 4.82 -9.35 -0.38
C GLY A 46 4.82 -9.34 -1.91
N VAL A 47 5.56 -8.42 -2.55
CA VAL A 47 5.49 -8.25 -4.00
C VAL A 47 6.65 -8.98 -4.69
N TYR A 48 6.33 -9.65 -5.80
CA TYR A 48 7.27 -10.40 -6.62
C TYR A 48 7.60 -9.66 -7.95
N PRO A 49 8.73 -9.99 -8.61
CA PRO A 49 9.08 -9.39 -9.89
C PRO A 49 8.06 -9.76 -10.98
N GLY A 50 7.51 -8.75 -11.66
CA GLY A 50 6.49 -8.97 -12.69
C GLY A 50 5.05 -8.77 -12.22
N VAL A 51 4.84 -8.35 -10.96
CA VAL A 51 3.52 -7.97 -10.46
C VAL A 51 2.88 -6.91 -11.37
N THR A 52 1.57 -6.96 -11.53
CA THR A 52 0.85 -5.90 -12.23
C THR A 52 0.62 -4.69 -11.32
N THR A 53 0.47 -3.50 -11.90
CA THR A 53 0.09 -2.32 -11.12
C THR A 53 -1.27 -2.44 -10.44
N SER A 54 -2.14 -3.35 -10.90
CA SER A 54 -3.45 -3.63 -10.29
C SER A 54 -3.31 -4.45 -9.01
N GLU A 55 -2.55 -5.55 -9.05
CA GLU A 55 -2.30 -6.38 -7.86
C GLU A 55 -1.54 -5.60 -6.78
N LEU A 56 -0.61 -4.73 -7.19
CA LEU A 56 0.10 -3.85 -6.26
C LEU A 56 -0.87 -2.95 -5.48
N ASP A 57 -1.86 -2.35 -6.17
CA ASP A 57 -2.87 -1.51 -5.53
C ASP A 57 -3.81 -2.33 -4.64
N GLU A 58 -4.19 -3.54 -5.05
CA GLU A 58 -5.00 -4.43 -4.21
C GLU A 58 -4.28 -4.82 -2.92
N LEU A 59 -2.99 -5.18 -3.00
CA LEU A 59 -2.18 -5.48 -1.81
C LEU A 59 -2.05 -4.26 -0.90
N ALA A 60 -1.82 -3.08 -1.48
CA ALA A 60 -1.74 -1.84 -0.73
C ALA A 60 -3.07 -1.50 -0.05
N ALA A 61 -4.19 -1.65 -0.74
CA ALA A 61 -5.53 -1.41 -0.22
C ALA A 61 -5.89 -2.39 0.91
N GLN A 62 -5.60 -3.69 0.75
CA GLN A 62 -5.81 -4.69 1.81
C GLN A 62 -4.97 -4.38 3.05
N THR A 63 -3.70 -4.01 2.86
CA THR A 63 -2.79 -3.66 3.97
C THR A 63 -3.25 -2.38 4.67
N ALA A 64 -3.68 -1.37 3.92
CA ALA A 64 -4.23 -0.13 4.47
C ALA A 64 -5.54 -0.38 5.24
N ALA A 65 -6.44 -1.20 4.69
CA ALA A 65 -7.67 -1.59 5.37
C ALA A 65 -7.40 -2.37 6.65
N TYR A 66 -6.45 -3.30 6.65
CA TYR A 66 -6.04 -4.06 7.83
C TYR A 66 -5.49 -3.15 8.94
N GLN A 67 -4.63 -2.19 8.59
CA GLN A 67 -4.13 -1.21 9.56
C GLN A 67 -5.28 -0.32 10.08
N ALA A 68 -6.19 0.12 9.22
CA ALA A 68 -7.36 0.91 9.62
C ALA A 68 -8.31 0.11 10.54
N THR A 69 -8.49 -1.19 10.30
CA THR A 69 -9.34 -2.04 11.16
C THR A 69 -8.70 -2.30 12.51
N GLN A 70 -7.39 -2.65 12.59
CA GLN A 70 -6.69 -2.84 13.87
C GLN A 70 -6.82 -1.63 14.80
N HIS A 71 -6.96 -0.42 14.25
CA HIS A 71 -7.29 0.77 15.01
C HIS A 71 -8.77 0.85 15.40
N ARG A 72 -9.71 0.52 14.52
CA ARG A 72 -11.16 0.55 14.80
C ARG A 72 -11.60 -0.43 15.89
N GLU A 73 -10.90 -1.54 16.08
CA GLU A 73 -11.13 -2.51 17.18
C GLU A 73 -10.75 -1.93 18.55
N HIS A 74 -9.90 -0.89 18.60
CA HIS A 74 -9.64 -0.13 19.83
C HIS A 74 -10.75 0.90 20.14
N GLU A 75 -11.58 1.28 19.17
CA GLU A 75 -12.64 2.28 19.35
C GLU A 75 -14.05 1.64 19.42
N CYS A 76 -14.23 0.43 18.90
CA CYS A 76 -15.50 -0.30 18.95
C CYS A 76 -15.50 -1.36 20.06
N VAL A 77 -15.49 -0.89 21.31
CA VAL A 77 -16.09 -1.62 22.43
C VAL A 77 -17.29 -0.79 22.89
N VAL A 78 -18.46 -1.10 22.34
CA VAL A 78 -19.76 -0.66 22.86
C VAL A 78 -20.59 -1.86 23.27
#